data_AF-A0A7Y9DZY3-F1
#
_entry.id   AF-A0A7Y9DZY3-F1
#
_cell.length_a   1.000
_cell.length_b   1.000
_cell.length_c   1.000
_cell.angle_alpha   90.00
_cell.angle_beta   90.00
_cell.angle_gamma   90.00
#
_symmetry.space_group_name_H-M   'P 1'
#
loop_
_entity.id
_entity.type
_entity.pdbx_description
1 polymer ?
#
loop_
_entity_poly.entity_id
_entity_poly.type
_entity_poly.pdbx_seq_one_letter_code
_entity_poly.pdbx_strand_id
1 'polypeptide(L)'
;MTDLQTATRTPGHASAPAGRLVVQRGLFSGPTADIPDEMYVEVAAGHAERRRGHVRVGAFARVSTNTYFGRFPAAYWQRWTTARTVRFEGRVSGAGRVLLRASDTNGVPRTIAVHDAEAEEIRLEARLDRFLDGGGLWVEVVTDDTELLLRDARWTVDAPPTRRHTSIVICTHNRADDCAATLTALAGDPAATALVDEIIVVDQGTDPVESRPAFAAVSETLGAQLRYIRQPNLGGSGGFTRGLHEVVTRAGNLPTDALFMDDDVRCEPEVVVRLSTFAQYTAHPTIVGAQMLNLLHPTQVLAGAEYAVLEDLTNGHVSPGAVGESDVTAYLPDGTKNVQDRRVDAGYTGWWSCLIPVEVTRTMGYPLPLFFQWDDVEYSYRGRAYGFPTVTLPGAGLWHADFPWKDWDDWHRYFNLRNAMITSALHSGFPVRHVAATLGELLGRYLLSMNYGLAATLIRAVEDFLAGPEVLHDGGVDATARIRAERSAYGETVMHPISEAPALGTAQMPVVRAGGKPTRMKAVWAKRIVQQVTGRVPFHEGLVGSGEAHWWHVALFDRVAVTDAGQAGVRVRQRDPERLKRLGRDGAKVLWRLVREGDGVAARWRAATPELTGAGNWRRLFGIG
;
A
#
# COMPACT_ATOMS: atom_id res chain seq x y z
N MET A 1 3.45 -34.96 -23.17
CA MET A 1 3.29 -36.11 -22.25
C MET A 1 4.59 -36.28 -21.50
N THR A 2 4.68 -35.62 -20.35
CA THR A 2 5.67 -35.90 -19.31
C THR A 2 5.00 -35.46 -18.02
N ASP A 3 4.34 -36.42 -17.38
CA ASP A 3 3.67 -36.27 -16.09
C ASP A 3 4.69 -35.87 -15.03
N LEU A 4 4.64 -34.63 -14.57
CA LEU A 4 5.16 -34.24 -13.26
C LEU A 4 4.03 -34.47 -12.26
N GLN A 5 4.05 -35.64 -11.63
CA GLN A 5 3.21 -35.97 -10.50
C GLN A 5 3.31 -34.87 -9.44
N THR A 6 2.20 -34.15 -9.27
CA THR A 6 2.00 -33.17 -8.21
C THR A 6 1.90 -33.92 -6.89
N ALA A 7 3.03 -34.08 -6.20
CA ALA A 7 3.06 -34.64 -4.86
C ALA A 7 2.25 -33.72 -3.94
N THR A 8 1.01 -34.13 -3.64
CA THR A 8 0.11 -33.42 -2.72
C THR A 8 0.63 -33.69 -1.31
N ARG A 9 1.42 -32.75 -0.76
CA ARG A 9 1.72 -32.76 0.67
C ARG A 9 0.41 -32.55 1.43
N THR A 10 -0.06 -33.59 2.12
CA THR A 10 -1.03 -33.40 3.20
C THR A 10 -0.32 -32.56 4.27
N PRO A 11 -0.83 -31.38 4.66
CA PRO A 11 -0.18 -30.61 5.70
C PRO A 11 -0.30 -31.40 7.01
N GLY A 12 0.83 -31.88 7.53
CA GLY A 12 0.86 -32.53 8.83
C GLY A 12 0.33 -31.56 9.89
N HIS A 13 -0.43 -32.08 10.87
CA HIS A 13 -0.87 -31.32 12.04
C HIS A 13 0.35 -30.60 12.64
N ALA A 14 0.44 -29.28 12.44
CA ALA A 14 1.47 -28.48 13.07
C ALA A 14 1.17 -28.47 14.56
N SER A 15 1.94 -29.20 15.35
CA SER A 15 1.87 -29.17 16.81
C SER A 15 2.04 -27.73 17.30
N ALA A 16 1.24 -27.32 18.29
CA ALA A 16 1.37 -25.99 18.89
C ALA A 16 2.83 -25.72 19.31
N PRO A 17 3.39 -24.53 19.07
CA PRO A 17 4.71 -24.20 19.57
C PRO A 17 4.69 -24.33 21.11
N ALA A 18 5.60 -25.13 21.69
CA ALA A 18 5.73 -25.17 23.14
C ALA A 18 6.40 -23.88 23.63
N GLY A 19 5.80 -23.21 24.62
CA GLY A 19 6.37 -22.01 25.25
C GLY A 19 5.83 -20.71 24.68
N ARG A 20 6.71 -19.89 24.07
CA ARG A 20 6.39 -18.54 23.57
C ARG A 20 6.77 -18.40 22.11
N LEU A 21 5.97 -17.66 21.35
CA LEU A 21 6.20 -17.32 19.95
C LEU A 21 6.85 -15.94 19.85
N VAL A 22 7.87 -15.81 19.00
CA VAL A 22 8.44 -14.50 18.64
C VAL A 22 7.46 -13.76 17.76
N VAL A 23 7.04 -12.57 18.20
CA VAL A 23 6.07 -11.74 17.48
C VAL A 23 6.70 -10.49 16.85
N GLN A 24 7.89 -10.13 17.32
CA GLN A 24 8.70 -9.06 16.76
C GLN A 24 10.16 -9.26 17.17
N ARG A 25 11.10 -9.17 16.23
CA ARG A 25 12.54 -9.14 16.52
C ARG A 25 12.97 -7.71 16.84
N GLY A 26 13.85 -7.57 17.82
CA GLY A 26 14.57 -6.34 18.12
C GLY A 26 15.76 -6.20 17.18
N LEU A 27 15.52 -5.60 16.01
CA LEU A 27 16.56 -5.26 15.05
C LEU A 27 17.08 -3.84 15.33
N PHE A 28 18.34 -3.56 14.97
CA PHE A 28 19.01 -2.28 15.28
C PHE A 28 19.59 -1.56 14.06
N SER A 29 19.40 -2.10 12.85
CA SER A 29 19.77 -1.43 11.59
C SER A 29 18.90 -1.93 10.43
N GLY A 30 18.85 -1.13 9.36
CA GLY A 30 18.14 -1.48 8.13
C GLY A 30 18.66 -2.73 7.43
N PRO A 31 17.87 -3.33 6.51
CA PRO A 31 18.29 -4.43 5.66
C PRO A 31 19.31 -3.98 4.60
N THR A 32 19.37 -2.69 4.30
CA THR A 32 20.32 -2.05 3.38
C THR A 32 20.89 -0.76 4.01
N ALA A 33 22.04 -0.31 3.52
CA ALA A 33 22.80 0.79 4.12
C ALA A 33 22.19 2.20 3.89
N ASP A 34 21.30 2.34 2.92
CA ASP A 34 20.57 3.58 2.62
C ASP A 34 19.40 3.84 3.59
N ILE A 35 19.02 2.86 4.39
CA ILE A 35 17.96 3.00 5.39
C ILE A 35 18.57 3.50 6.70
N PRO A 36 18.11 4.65 7.24
CA PRO A 36 18.63 5.19 8.49
C PRO A 36 18.39 4.23 9.67
N ASP A 37 19.43 4.03 10.48
CA ASP A 37 19.38 3.20 11.69
C ASP A 37 18.38 3.74 12.73
N GLU A 38 18.09 5.04 12.70
CA GLU A 38 17.14 5.74 13.56
C GLU A 38 15.70 5.22 13.40
N MET A 39 15.42 4.50 12.31
CA MET A 39 14.16 3.76 12.12
C MET A 39 14.03 2.59 13.11
N TYR A 40 15.15 2.11 13.67
CA TYR A 40 15.25 0.92 14.53
C TYR A 40 15.71 1.27 15.95
N VAL A 41 16.73 2.11 16.10
CA VAL A 41 17.26 2.51 17.40
C VAL A 41 17.87 3.91 17.36
N GLU A 42 17.53 4.71 18.36
CA GLU A 42 18.04 6.06 18.55
C GLU A 42 19.15 6.06 19.60
N VAL A 43 20.24 6.78 19.34
CA VAL A 43 21.27 7.10 20.34
C VAL A 43 20.90 8.41 21.00
N ALA A 44 20.26 8.35 22.17
CA ALA A 44 19.79 9.52 22.90
C ALA A 44 20.92 10.27 23.62
N ALA A 45 21.99 9.57 24.01
CA ALA A 45 23.21 10.16 24.57
C ALA A 45 24.41 9.23 24.36
N GLY A 46 25.62 9.79 24.31
CA GLY A 46 26.86 9.02 24.17
C GLY A 46 27.03 8.40 22.78
N HIS A 47 27.55 7.18 22.72
CA HIS A 47 27.83 6.47 21.47
C HIS A 47 27.36 5.02 21.52
N ALA A 48 26.96 4.48 20.36
CA ALA A 48 26.64 3.08 20.21
C ALA A 48 27.03 2.58 18.81
N GLU A 49 27.53 1.34 18.73
CA GLU A 49 27.69 0.62 17.45
C GLU A 49 26.41 -0.18 17.17
N ARG A 50 25.85 0.01 15.99
CA ARG A 50 24.61 -0.62 15.55
C ARG A 50 24.90 -1.64 14.46
N ARG A 51 24.37 -2.85 14.62
CA ARG A 51 24.33 -3.92 13.62
C ARG A 51 22.93 -4.51 13.63
N ARG A 52 22.49 -5.09 12.51
CA ARG A 52 21.10 -5.56 12.38
C ARG A 52 20.60 -6.41 13.54
N GLY A 53 21.41 -7.35 14.03
CA GLY A 53 21.05 -8.25 15.15
C GLY A 53 21.58 -7.86 16.54
N HIS A 54 22.36 -6.77 16.68
CA HIS A 54 22.86 -6.35 17.98
C HIS A 54 23.22 -4.86 18.05
N VAL A 55 23.20 -4.31 19.27
CA VAL A 55 23.69 -2.96 19.57
C VAL A 55 24.71 -3.03 20.69
N ARG A 56 25.88 -2.41 20.48
CA ARG A 56 26.89 -2.20 21.52
C ARG A 56 26.79 -0.76 22.00
N VAL A 57 26.35 -0.58 23.22
CA VAL A 57 26.18 0.71 23.89
C VAL A 57 27.47 1.00 24.64
N GLY A 58 28.16 2.08 24.29
CA GLY A 58 29.41 2.48 24.94
C GLY A 58 29.20 2.95 26.37
N ALA A 59 30.27 3.21 27.12
CA ALA A 59 30.15 3.81 28.45
C ALA A 59 29.49 5.20 28.38
N PHE A 60 28.74 5.54 29.43
CA PHE A 60 27.99 6.78 29.62
C PHE A 60 27.06 7.11 28.45
N ALA A 61 26.39 6.09 27.92
CA ALA A 61 25.51 6.20 26.76
C ALA A 61 24.10 5.74 27.07
N ARG A 62 23.16 6.21 26.24
CA ARG A 62 21.75 5.83 26.30
C ARG A 62 21.24 5.60 24.89
N VAL A 63 20.65 4.43 24.67
CA VAL A 63 19.93 4.12 23.44
C VAL A 63 18.46 3.81 23.72
N SER A 64 17.59 4.12 22.76
CA SER A 64 16.15 3.88 22.85
C SER A 64 15.64 3.20 21.59
N THR A 65 14.86 2.13 21.78
CA THR A 65 14.11 1.47 20.71
C THR A 65 12.71 2.07 20.52
N ASN A 66 12.42 3.25 21.09
CA ASN A 66 11.16 3.95 20.81
C ASN A 66 11.18 4.59 19.41
N THR A 67 11.19 3.75 18.40
CA THR A 67 11.34 4.07 16.97
C THR A 67 10.28 3.30 16.20
N TYR A 68 10.16 3.57 14.90
CA TYR A 68 9.16 2.92 14.05
C TYR A 68 9.23 1.39 14.08
N PHE A 69 10.40 0.80 13.81
CA PHE A 69 10.59 -0.66 13.86
C PHE A 69 10.95 -1.16 15.25
N GLY A 70 11.60 -0.36 16.10
CA GLY A 70 12.08 -0.82 17.41
C GLY A 70 10.97 -1.04 18.44
N ARG A 71 9.89 -0.24 18.37
CA ARG A 71 8.81 -0.29 19.36
C ARG A 71 7.81 -1.42 19.07
N PHE A 72 7.19 -1.94 20.11
CA PHE A 72 6.10 -2.90 20.02
C PHE A 72 4.74 -2.18 20.05
N PRO A 73 3.83 -2.40 19.07
CA PRO A 73 2.56 -1.67 18.94
C PRO A 73 1.47 -2.16 19.91
N ALA A 74 1.71 -1.95 21.22
CA ALA A 74 0.91 -2.51 22.32
C ALA A 74 -0.60 -2.23 22.20
N ALA A 75 -0.99 -1.04 21.74
CA ALA A 75 -2.40 -0.68 21.55
C ALA A 75 -3.14 -1.59 20.56
N TYR A 76 -2.47 -1.96 19.46
CA TYR A 76 -3.06 -2.83 18.44
C TYR A 76 -3.15 -4.27 18.94
N TRP A 77 -2.12 -4.75 19.64
CA TRP A 77 -2.13 -6.07 20.26
C TRP A 77 -3.23 -6.19 21.33
N GLN A 78 -3.36 -5.21 22.23
CA GLN A 78 -4.42 -5.24 23.24
C GLN A 78 -5.81 -5.19 22.60
N ARG A 79 -6.01 -4.37 21.56
CA ARG A 79 -7.33 -4.16 20.95
C ARG A 79 -7.83 -5.35 20.14
N TRP A 80 -6.94 -5.95 19.34
CA TRP A 80 -7.33 -6.88 18.27
C TRP A 80 -6.99 -8.33 18.56
N THR A 81 -6.16 -8.59 19.56
CA THR A 81 -5.64 -9.93 19.83
C THR A 81 -6.07 -10.51 21.17
N THR A 82 -5.89 -11.82 21.30
CA THR A 82 -6.11 -12.58 22.54
C THR A 82 -4.91 -12.52 23.49
N ALA A 83 -3.78 -11.95 23.08
CA ALA A 83 -2.59 -11.79 23.92
C ALA A 83 -2.91 -10.91 25.15
N ARG A 84 -2.36 -11.29 26.31
CA ARG A 84 -2.53 -10.55 27.58
C ARG A 84 -1.22 -10.08 28.19
N THR A 85 -0.14 -10.79 27.90
CA THR A 85 1.22 -10.42 28.30
C THR A 85 2.13 -10.50 27.10
N VAL A 86 3.12 -9.60 27.08
CA VAL A 86 4.23 -9.64 26.13
C VAL A 86 5.52 -9.56 26.92
N ARG A 87 6.55 -10.27 26.45
CA ARG A 87 7.84 -10.34 27.09
C ARG A 87 8.92 -9.87 26.13
N PHE A 88 9.75 -8.96 26.60
CA PHE A 88 11.01 -8.65 25.96
C PHE A 88 12.08 -9.62 26.46
N GLU A 89 12.84 -10.21 25.54
CA GLU A 89 13.94 -11.12 25.81
C GLU A 89 15.18 -10.66 25.05
N GLY A 90 16.37 -10.85 25.65
CA GLY A 90 17.64 -10.56 24.98
C GLY A 90 18.81 -11.15 25.75
N ARG A 91 19.99 -11.18 25.12
CA ARG A 91 21.27 -11.53 25.76
C ARG A 91 22.10 -10.28 25.93
N VAL A 92 22.62 -10.09 27.14
CA VAL A 92 23.48 -8.98 27.51
C VAL A 92 24.89 -9.50 27.79
N SER A 93 25.90 -8.75 27.37
CA SER A 93 27.27 -8.86 27.89
C SER A 93 27.80 -7.49 28.25
N GLY A 94 28.71 -7.42 29.23
CA GLY A 94 29.03 -6.16 29.91
C GLY A 94 28.00 -5.84 30.99
N ALA A 95 27.88 -4.57 31.37
CA ALA A 95 27.01 -4.13 32.45
C ALA A 95 26.30 -2.80 32.15
N GLY A 96 25.08 -2.67 32.67
CA GLY A 96 24.25 -1.47 32.55
C GLY A 96 22.78 -1.78 32.81
N ARG A 97 21.93 -0.77 32.67
CA ARG A 97 20.49 -0.86 32.94
C ARG A 97 19.68 -1.05 31.66
N VAL A 98 18.79 -2.02 31.69
CA VAL A 98 17.78 -2.24 30.65
C VAL A 98 16.41 -1.89 31.21
N LEU A 99 15.74 -0.90 30.60
CA LEU A 99 14.45 -0.40 31.04
C LEU A 99 13.37 -0.82 30.05
N LEU A 100 12.33 -1.50 30.53
CA LEU A 100 11.10 -1.69 29.78
C LEU A 100 10.21 -0.47 29.99
N ARG A 101 9.86 0.20 28.90
CA ARG A 101 9.15 1.47 28.87
C ARG A 101 7.82 1.31 28.15
N ALA A 102 6.87 2.19 28.46
CA ALA A 102 5.58 2.29 27.78
C ALA A 102 5.19 3.75 27.57
N SER A 103 4.33 4.02 26.60
CA SER A 103 3.64 5.31 26.43
C SER A 103 2.13 5.13 26.61
N ASP A 104 1.44 6.22 26.91
CA ASP A 104 -0.02 6.29 26.75
C ASP A 104 -0.41 6.86 25.38
N THR A 105 -1.71 7.09 25.16
CA THR A 105 -2.24 7.66 23.92
C THR A 105 -1.76 9.08 23.59
N ASN A 106 -1.18 9.79 24.56
CA ASN A 106 -0.63 11.13 24.39
C ASN A 106 0.90 11.11 24.25
N GLY A 107 1.50 9.92 24.17
CA GLY A 107 2.96 9.76 24.07
C GLY A 107 3.70 9.99 25.38
N VAL A 108 3.01 10.07 26.52
CA VAL A 108 3.67 10.30 27.82
C VAL A 108 4.35 9.01 28.28
N PRO A 109 5.69 9.00 28.48
CA PRO A 109 6.42 7.79 28.79
C PRO A 109 6.30 7.41 30.28
N ARG A 110 6.20 6.12 30.56
CA ARG A 110 6.25 5.51 31.91
C ARG A 110 7.19 4.30 31.94
N THR A 111 7.75 4.02 33.11
CA THR A 111 8.57 2.83 33.34
C THR A 111 7.68 1.66 33.73
N ILE A 112 7.90 0.49 33.11
CA ILE A 112 7.24 -0.76 33.46
C ILE A 112 8.16 -1.62 34.32
N ALA A 113 9.41 -1.78 33.91
CA ALA A 113 10.43 -2.52 34.64
C ALA A 113 11.82 -1.91 34.41
N VAL A 114 12.71 -2.12 35.37
CA VAL A 114 14.13 -1.79 35.29
C VAL A 114 14.91 -3.02 35.74
N HIS A 115 15.95 -3.38 34.99
CA HIS A 115 16.82 -4.50 35.31
C HIS A 115 18.27 -4.06 35.16
N ASP A 116 19.02 -4.15 36.25
CA ASP A 116 20.47 -3.99 36.25
C ASP A 116 21.05 -5.30 35.68
N ALA A 117 21.48 -5.24 34.42
CA ALA A 117 21.94 -6.41 33.67
C ALA A 117 23.45 -6.57 33.79
N GLU A 118 23.91 -7.78 34.12
CA GLU A 118 25.33 -8.14 34.11
C GLU A 118 25.52 -9.51 33.43
N ALA A 119 26.04 -9.51 32.20
CA ALA A 119 26.41 -10.71 31.45
C ALA A 119 25.40 -11.89 31.52
N GLU A 120 24.13 -11.65 31.19
CA GLU A 120 23.03 -12.61 31.38
C GLU A 120 21.98 -12.62 30.24
N GLU A 121 21.02 -13.54 30.35
CA GLU A 121 19.77 -13.47 29.57
C GLU A 121 18.71 -12.67 30.34
N ILE A 122 18.25 -11.57 29.75
CA ILE A 122 17.23 -10.72 30.35
C ILE A 122 15.84 -11.08 29.86
N ARG A 123 14.85 -10.95 30.77
CA ARG A 123 13.43 -11.19 30.51
C ARG A 123 12.60 -10.13 31.23
N LEU A 124 11.98 -9.23 30.48
CA LEU A 124 11.13 -8.16 31.04
C LEU A 124 9.70 -8.34 30.52
N GLU A 125 8.73 -8.40 31.41
CA GLU A 125 7.33 -8.68 31.06
C GLU A 125 6.45 -7.43 31.23
N ALA A 126 5.51 -7.24 30.29
CA ALA A 126 4.47 -6.23 30.36
C ALA A 126 3.09 -6.84 30.15
N ARG A 127 2.10 -6.33 30.89
CA ARG A 127 0.69 -6.61 30.66
C ARG A 127 0.16 -5.72 29.54
N LEU A 128 -0.68 -6.28 28.69
CA LEU A 128 -1.42 -5.57 27.64
C LEU A 128 -2.80 -5.15 28.15
N ASP A 129 -2.83 -4.26 29.16
CA ASP A 129 -4.07 -3.85 29.82
C ASP A 129 -4.32 -2.33 29.87
N ARG A 130 -3.33 -1.49 29.53
CA ARG A 130 -3.41 -0.01 29.60
C ARG A 130 -3.02 0.67 28.28
N PHE A 131 -3.56 0.17 27.16
CA PHE A 131 -3.25 0.64 25.80
C PHE A 131 -4.46 0.73 24.85
N LEU A 132 -5.71 0.64 25.32
CA LEU A 132 -6.90 0.52 24.43
C LEU A 132 -7.00 1.63 23.36
N ASP A 133 -6.67 2.87 23.71
CA ASP A 133 -6.76 4.02 22.80
C ASP A 133 -5.41 4.40 22.18
N GLY A 134 -4.32 3.84 22.71
CA GLY A 134 -2.98 4.17 22.26
C GLY A 134 -1.86 3.77 23.20
N GLY A 135 -0.64 3.93 22.72
CA GLY A 135 0.61 3.64 23.38
C GLY A 135 1.32 2.42 22.81
N GLY A 136 2.61 2.34 23.10
CA GLY A 136 3.47 1.23 22.71
C GLY A 136 4.46 0.88 23.81
N LEU A 137 5.19 -0.21 23.60
CA LEU A 137 6.25 -0.69 24.48
C LEU A 137 7.60 -0.57 23.78
N TRP A 138 8.65 -0.23 24.51
CA TRP A 138 10.02 -0.22 23.98
C TRP A 138 11.01 -0.50 25.09
N VAL A 139 12.27 -0.69 24.70
CA VAL A 139 13.39 -0.86 25.61
C VAL A 139 14.38 0.30 25.47
N GLU A 140 14.88 0.75 26.62
CA GLU A 140 16.03 1.64 26.70
C GLU A 140 17.19 0.92 27.36
N VAL A 141 18.41 1.21 26.89
CA VAL A 141 19.63 0.72 27.52
C VAL A 141 20.44 1.93 27.95
N VAL A 142 20.85 1.95 29.22
CA VAL A 142 21.66 3.01 29.82
C VAL A 142 22.90 2.37 30.44
N THR A 143 24.07 2.89 30.11
CA THR A 143 25.34 2.45 30.63
C THR A 143 25.96 3.51 31.53
N ASP A 144 26.70 3.05 32.55
CA ASP A 144 27.52 3.91 33.40
C ASP A 144 28.98 3.85 32.89
N ASP A 145 29.95 3.40 33.68
CA ASP A 145 31.36 3.36 33.28
C ASP A 145 31.75 2.14 32.41
N THR A 146 30.83 1.20 32.20
CA THR A 146 31.02 0.00 31.38
C THR A 146 30.22 0.03 30.08
N GLU A 147 30.70 -0.67 29.06
CA GLU A 147 29.89 -0.94 27.86
C GLU A 147 28.89 -2.08 28.06
N LEU A 148 27.85 -2.10 27.23
CA LEU A 148 26.82 -3.14 27.20
C LEU A 148 26.50 -3.55 25.76
N LEU A 149 26.66 -4.83 25.44
CA LEU A 149 26.21 -5.41 24.17
C LEU A 149 24.88 -6.14 24.36
N LEU A 150 23.84 -5.68 23.65
CA LEU A 150 22.53 -6.33 23.60
C LEU A 150 22.38 -7.04 22.24
N ARG A 151 22.12 -8.35 22.28
CA ARG A 151 21.88 -9.19 21.09
C ARG A 151 20.68 -10.11 21.29
N ASP A 152 20.21 -10.72 20.21
CA ASP A 152 19.06 -11.65 20.19
C ASP A 152 17.78 -11.05 20.82
N ALA A 153 17.64 -9.72 20.72
CA ALA A 153 16.51 -8.98 21.26
C ALA A 153 15.22 -9.40 20.53
N ARG A 154 14.15 -9.67 21.28
CA ARG A 154 12.86 -10.11 20.72
C ARG A 154 11.70 -9.86 21.67
N TRP A 155 10.54 -9.63 21.11
CA TRP A 155 9.26 -9.63 21.80
C TRP A 155 8.57 -10.97 21.58
N THR A 156 8.13 -11.59 22.66
CA THR A 156 7.47 -12.89 22.64
C THR A 156 6.12 -12.84 23.35
N VAL A 157 5.17 -13.64 22.88
CA VAL A 157 3.84 -13.86 23.48
C VAL A 157 3.67 -15.35 23.74
N ASP A 158 2.88 -15.74 24.73
CA ASP A 158 2.55 -17.15 24.95
C ASP A 158 1.97 -17.77 23.68
N ALA A 159 2.47 -18.94 23.29
CA ALA A 159 2.09 -19.55 22.03
C ALA A 159 0.57 -19.76 21.93
N PRO A 160 -0.03 -19.55 20.73
CA PRO A 160 -1.45 -19.77 20.56
C PRO A 160 -1.76 -21.27 20.66
N PRO A 161 -2.99 -21.64 21.05
CA PRO A 161 -3.39 -23.05 21.15
C PRO A 161 -3.39 -23.76 19.79
N THR A 162 -3.50 -23.02 18.69
CA THR A 162 -3.49 -23.55 17.33
C THR A 162 -2.67 -22.61 16.45
N ARG A 163 -1.71 -23.17 15.72
CA ARG A 163 -0.94 -22.44 14.72
C ARG A 163 -1.79 -22.22 13.47
N ARG A 164 -1.74 -21.00 12.92
CA ARG A 164 -2.23 -20.71 11.56
C ARG A 164 -1.10 -20.92 10.56
N HIS A 165 -1.42 -21.51 9.43
CA HIS A 165 -0.53 -21.65 8.28
C HIS A 165 -0.46 -20.32 7.52
N THR A 166 0.68 -20.00 6.91
CA THR A 166 0.82 -18.75 6.13
C THR A 166 1.43 -19.05 4.78
N SER A 167 0.82 -18.54 3.71
CA SER A 167 1.39 -18.57 2.36
C SER A 167 1.59 -17.16 1.84
N ILE A 168 2.80 -16.83 1.39
CA ILE A 168 3.08 -15.56 0.72
C ILE A 168 2.60 -15.65 -0.73
N VAL A 169 1.99 -14.59 -1.24
CA VAL A 169 1.58 -14.43 -2.64
C VAL A 169 2.23 -13.18 -3.20
N ILE A 170 3.06 -13.34 -4.23
CA ILE A 170 3.68 -12.24 -4.98
C ILE A 170 3.13 -12.26 -6.40
N CYS A 171 2.59 -11.12 -6.85
CA CYS A 171 2.16 -10.93 -8.22
C CYS A 171 3.23 -10.14 -8.97
N THR A 172 3.58 -10.54 -10.20
CA THR A 172 4.56 -9.80 -11.01
C THR A 172 4.20 -9.73 -12.49
N HIS A 173 4.59 -8.64 -13.14
CA HIS A 173 4.44 -8.44 -14.58
C HIS A 173 5.58 -7.57 -15.14
N ASN A 174 6.54 -8.21 -15.82
CA ASN A 174 7.70 -7.55 -16.46
C ASN A 174 8.52 -6.66 -15.50
N ARG A 175 8.66 -7.10 -14.24
CA ARG A 175 9.50 -6.49 -13.19
C ARG A 175 10.39 -7.53 -12.54
N ALA A 176 10.96 -8.38 -13.38
CA ALA A 176 11.51 -9.63 -12.91
C ALA A 176 12.82 -9.47 -12.12
N ASP A 177 13.55 -8.36 -12.30
CA ASP A 177 14.70 -8.03 -11.44
C ASP A 177 14.24 -7.57 -10.05
N ASP A 178 13.17 -6.77 -9.97
CA ASP A 178 12.56 -6.34 -8.71
C ASP A 178 12.01 -7.55 -7.93
N CYS A 179 11.24 -8.42 -8.61
CA CYS A 179 10.70 -9.64 -8.01
C CYS A 179 11.82 -10.57 -7.51
N ALA A 180 12.89 -10.74 -8.29
CA ALA A 180 14.04 -11.52 -7.88
C ALA A 180 14.75 -10.91 -6.64
N ALA A 181 14.83 -9.58 -6.54
CA ALA A 181 15.39 -8.90 -5.38
C ALA A 181 14.52 -9.11 -4.12
N THR A 182 13.20 -8.98 -4.25
CA THR A 182 12.24 -9.26 -3.17
C THR A 182 12.35 -10.70 -2.67
N LEU A 183 12.40 -11.68 -3.59
CA LEU A 183 12.60 -13.08 -3.24
C LEU A 183 13.96 -13.35 -2.59
N THR A 184 15.02 -12.66 -3.04
CA THR A 184 16.35 -12.77 -2.44
C THR A 184 16.34 -12.25 -1.00
N ALA A 185 15.67 -11.14 -0.73
CA ALA A 185 15.53 -10.59 0.62
C ALA A 185 14.77 -11.55 1.54
N LEU A 186 13.70 -12.20 1.06
CA LEU A 186 12.96 -13.22 1.80
C LEU A 186 13.82 -14.46 2.06
N ALA A 187 14.47 -15.02 1.03
CA ALA A 187 15.34 -16.20 1.15
C ALA A 187 16.54 -15.95 2.08
N GLY A 188 17.01 -14.69 2.15
CA GLY A 188 18.09 -14.26 3.04
C GLY A 188 17.70 -14.16 4.53
N ASP A 189 16.43 -14.34 4.90
CA ASP A 189 15.96 -14.32 6.29
C ASP A 189 15.26 -15.64 6.69
N PRO A 190 16.03 -16.64 7.16
CA PRO A 190 15.49 -17.93 7.58
C PRO A 190 14.43 -17.86 8.69
N ALA A 191 14.47 -16.83 9.54
CA ALA A 191 13.49 -16.69 10.61
C ALA A 191 12.12 -16.24 10.07
N ALA A 192 12.11 -15.39 9.04
CA ALA A 192 10.89 -15.01 8.34
C ALA A 192 10.32 -16.19 7.53
N THR A 193 11.16 -16.88 6.75
CA THR A 193 10.70 -18.00 5.90
C THR A 193 10.26 -19.22 6.72
N ALA A 194 10.80 -19.46 7.92
CA ALA A 194 10.34 -20.53 8.80
C ALA A 194 8.88 -20.38 9.28
N LEU A 195 8.33 -19.16 9.24
CA LEU A 195 6.93 -18.89 9.59
C LEU A 195 5.95 -19.20 8.45
N VAL A 196 6.46 -19.32 7.22
CA VAL A 196 5.68 -19.44 5.99
C VAL A 196 5.74 -20.88 5.50
N ASP A 197 4.62 -21.42 5.04
CA ASP A 197 4.56 -22.78 4.48
C ASP A 197 4.88 -22.80 2.99
N GLU A 198 4.52 -21.74 2.27
CA GLU A 198 4.70 -21.61 0.82
C GLU A 198 4.85 -20.15 0.38
N ILE A 199 5.68 -19.90 -0.63
CA ILE A 199 5.80 -18.63 -1.34
C ILE A 199 5.36 -18.86 -2.78
N ILE A 200 4.23 -18.27 -3.16
CA ILE A 200 3.61 -18.40 -4.48
C ILE A 200 3.92 -17.14 -5.29
N VAL A 201 4.65 -17.28 -6.39
CA VAL A 201 4.88 -16.21 -7.35
C VAL A 201 3.97 -16.44 -8.55
N VAL A 202 3.06 -15.48 -8.80
CA VAL A 202 2.20 -15.46 -9.98
C VAL A 202 2.81 -14.49 -10.99
N ASP A 203 3.54 -15.05 -11.95
CA ASP A 203 4.16 -14.31 -13.04
C ASP A 203 3.21 -14.20 -14.24
N GLN A 204 2.86 -12.94 -14.54
CA GLN A 204 1.96 -12.54 -15.60
C GLN A 204 2.69 -11.92 -16.79
N GLY A 205 4.02 -11.91 -16.76
CA GLY A 205 4.89 -11.22 -17.71
C GLY A 205 5.30 -12.06 -18.92
N THR A 206 5.82 -11.33 -19.91
CA THR A 206 6.58 -11.87 -21.03
C THR A 206 8.08 -11.93 -20.73
N ASP A 207 8.51 -11.21 -19.70
CA ASP A 207 9.88 -11.18 -19.20
C ASP A 207 9.95 -11.89 -17.83
N PRO A 208 10.19 -13.21 -17.80
CA PRO A 208 9.87 -14.04 -16.64
C PRO A 208 10.97 -14.05 -15.58
N VAL A 209 10.61 -13.95 -14.30
CA VAL A 209 11.54 -13.99 -13.15
C VAL A 209 12.46 -15.20 -13.17
N GLU A 210 11.96 -16.35 -13.60
CA GLU A 210 12.75 -17.59 -13.67
C GLU A 210 13.97 -17.52 -14.61
N SER A 211 14.04 -16.52 -15.50
CA SER A 211 15.22 -16.30 -16.36
C SER A 211 16.39 -15.61 -15.65
N ARG A 212 16.22 -15.15 -14.40
CA ARG A 212 17.23 -14.37 -13.68
C ARG A 212 18.23 -15.28 -12.98
N PRO A 213 19.54 -14.95 -12.99
CA PRO A 213 20.52 -15.69 -12.19
C PRO A 213 20.17 -15.74 -10.69
N ALA A 214 19.66 -14.64 -10.14
CA ALA A 214 19.23 -14.56 -8.74
C ALA A 214 18.08 -15.54 -8.43
N PHE A 215 17.18 -15.79 -9.38
CA PHE A 215 16.07 -16.73 -9.18
C PHE A 215 16.57 -18.17 -8.97
N ALA A 216 17.63 -18.59 -9.67
CA ALA A 216 18.19 -19.93 -9.49
C ALA A 216 18.68 -20.16 -8.04
N ALA A 217 19.40 -19.18 -7.48
CA ALA A 217 19.88 -19.25 -6.09
C ALA A 217 18.74 -19.21 -5.06
N VAL A 218 17.72 -18.37 -5.31
CA VAL A 218 16.50 -18.31 -4.50
C VAL A 218 15.75 -19.65 -4.54
N SER A 219 15.58 -20.22 -5.73
CA SER A 219 14.88 -21.48 -5.95
C SER A 219 15.59 -22.64 -5.24
N GLU A 220 16.92 -22.67 -5.27
CA GLU A 220 17.71 -23.63 -4.50
C GLU A 220 17.53 -23.45 -2.98
N THR A 221 17.56 -22.20 -2.51
CA THR A 221 17.45 -21.87 -1.07
C THR A 221 16.05 -22.19 -0.51
N LEU A 222 15.00 -21.81 -1.23
CA LEU A 222 13.60 -22.02 -0.81
C LEU A 222 13.11 -23.44 -1.12
N GLY A 223 13.68 -24.09 -2.14
CA GLY A 223 13.32 -25.44 -2.57
C GLY A 223 11.82 -25.61 -2.78
N ALA A 224 11.24 -26.62 -2.13
CA ALA A 224 9.82 -26.93 -2.22
C ALA A 224 8.89 -25.88 -1.60
N GLN A 225 9.43 -24.87 -0.89
CA GLN A 225 8.65 -23.75 -0.37
C GLN A 225 8.27 -22.75 -1.47
N LEU A 226 9.03 -22.67 -2.56
CA LEU A 226 8.74 -21.77 -3.67
C LEU A 226 7.87 -22.45 -4.72
N ARG A 227 6.77 -21.79 -5.11
CA ARG A 227 5.93 -22.20 -6.22
C ARG A 227 5.80 -21.07 -7.23
N TYR A 228 6.28 -21.32 -8.44
CA TYR A 228 6.24 -20.37 -9.55
C TYR A 228 5.11 -20.73 -10.51
N ILE A 229 4.19 -19.80 -10.76
CA ILE A 229 3.01 -19.99 -11.61
C ILE A 229 3.04 -18.94 -12.70
N ARG A 230 3.01 -19.39 -13.96
CA ARG A 230 2.81 -18.51 -15.11
C ARG A 230 1.34 -18.44 -15.50
N GLN A 231 0.86 -17.24 -15.80
CA GLN A 231 -0.49 -17.03 -16.33
C GLN A 231 -0.55 -15.83 -17.30
N PRO A 232 -1.62 -15.68 -18.11
CA PRO A 232 -1.86 -14.45 -18.85
C PRO A 232 -2.03 -13.23 -17.93
N ASN A 233 -1.78 -12.03 -18.47
CA ASN A 233 -1.92 -10.79 -17.70
C ASN A 233 -3.39 -10.45 -17.41
N LEU A 234 -3.79 -10.66 -16.17
CA LEU A 234 -5.09 -10.28 -15.61
C LEU A 234 -4.97 -9.08 -14.64
N GLY A 235 -3.86 -8.35 -14.74
CA GLY A 235 -3.54 -7.21 -13.89
C GLY A 235 -3.27 -7.59 -12.43
N GLY A 236 -3.12 -6.58 -11.56
CA GLY A 236 -2.80 -6.79 -10.14
C GLY A 236 -3.85 -7.63 -9.43
N SER A 237 -5.14 -7.33 -9.64
CA SER A 237 -6.22 -8.06 -8.99
C SER A 237 -6.25 -9.53 -9.42
N GLY A 238 -5.99 -9.82 -10.70
CA GLY A 238 -5.95 -11.18 -11.21
C GLY A 238 -4.76 -11.99 -10.69
N GLY A 239 -3.58 -11.37 -10.54
CA GLY A 239 -2.40 -12.04 -10.00
C GLY A 239 -2.55 -12.39 -8.52
N PHE A 240 -2.97 -11.41 -7.70
CA PHE A 240 -3.24 -11.65 -6.27
C PHE A 240 -4.38 -12.65 -6.06
N THR A 241 -5.46 -12.55 -6.85
CA THR A 241 -6.59 -13.48 -6.74
C THR A 241 -6.20 -14.90 -7.17
N ARG A 242 -5.29 -15.06 -8.15
CA ARG A 242 -4.75 -16.38 -8.48
C ARG A 242 -4.05 -17.00 -7.28
N GLY A 243 -3.11 -16.27 -6.66
CA GLY A 243 -2.40 -16.78 -5.49
C GLY A 243 -3.36 -17.10 -4.33
N LEU A 244 -4.33 -16.21 -4.06
CA LEU A 244 -5.38 -16.47 -3.07
C LEU A 244 -6.19 -17.72 -3.38
N HIS A 245 -6.55 -17.96 -4.64
CA HIS A 245 -7.24 -19.18 -5.07
C HIS A 245 -6.41 -20.44 -4.79
N GLU A 246 -5.11 -20.41 -5.06
CA GLU A 246 -4.20 -21.52 -4.75
C GLU A 246 -4.14 -21.77 -3.23
N VAL A 247 -4.01 -20.71 -2.42
CA VAL A 247 -3.98 -20.82 -0.95
C VAL A 247 -5.30 -21.39 -0.42
N VAL A 248 -6.45 -20.83 -0.82
CA VAL A 248 -7.78 -21.27 -0.35
C VAL A 248 -8.05 -22.72 -0.74
N THR A 249 -7.65 -23.13 -1.95
CA THR A 249 -7.84 -24.50 -2.46
C THR A 249 -7.01 -25.51 -1.66
N ARG A 250 -5.77 -25.16 -1.32
CA ARG A 250 -4.84 -26.06 -0.62
C ARG A 250 -5.01 -26.06 0.90
N ALA A 251 -5.55 -24.99 1.47
CA ALA A 251 -5.80 -24.88 2.91
C ALA A 251 -6.72 -26.00 3.42
N GLY A 252 -7.65 -26.51 2.60
CA GLY A 252 -8.63 -27.51 3.07
C GLY A 252 -9.39 -26.97 4.29
N ASN A 253 -9.40 -27.69 5.41
CA ASN A 253 -10.03 -27.19 6.65
C ASN A 253 -9.04 -26.53 7.63
N LEU A 254 -7.79 -26.34 7.22
CA LEU A 254 -6.77 -25.75 8.09
C LEU A 254 -6.97 -24.23 8.20
N PRO A 255 -6.72 -23.64 9.38
CA PRO A 255 -6.57 -22.19 9.52
C PRO A 255 -5.36 -21.75 8.70
N THR A 256 -5.59 -20.92 7.68
CA THR A 256 -4.53 -20.49 6.74
C THR A 256 -4.71 -19.01 6.41
N ASP A 257 -3.60 -18.33 6.24
CA ASP A 257 -3.52 -16.92 5.90
C ASP A 257 -2.78 -16.75 4.57
N ALA A 258 -3.30 -15.91 3.67
CA ALA A 258 -2.62 -15.48 2.47
C ALA A 258 -1.98 -14.11 2.72
N LEU A 259 -0.66 -14.03 2.71
CA LEU A 259 0.09 -12.77 2.82
C LEU A 259 0.45 -12.27 1.43
N PHE A 260 -0.30 -11.30 0.93
CA PHE A 260 0.03 -10.59 -0.31
C PHE A 260 1.28 -9.75 -0.10
N MET A 261 2.15 -9.69 -1.10
CA MET A 261 3.30 -8.78 -1.20
C MET A 261 3.49 -8.33 -2.66
N ASP A 262 3.80 -7.05 -2.86
CA ASP A 262 4.20 -6.52 -4.18
C ASP A 262 5.60 -7.03 -4.57
N ASP A 263 5.91 -7.02 -5.87
CA ASP A 263 7.19 -7.47 -6.41
C ASP A 263 8.29 -6.40 -6.36
N ASP A 264 7.93 -5.11 -6.40
CA ASP A 264 8.82 -3.95 -6.44
C ASP A 264 8.97 -3.22 -5.10
N VAL A 265 9.07 -4.00 -4.03
CA VAL A 265 9.30 -3.49 -2.67
C VAL A 265 10.76 -3.65 -2.27
N ARG A 266 11.28 -2.68 -1.50
CA ARG A 266 12.44 -2.95 -0.64
C ARG A 266 11.92 -3.69 0.57
N CYS A 267 12.07 -5.01 0.56
CA CYS A 267 11.54 -5.88 1.59
C CYS A 267 12.30 -5.72 2.92
N GLU A 268 11.55 -5.46 4.00
CA GLU A 268 11.97 -5.70 5.38
C GLU A 268 11.35 -7.03 5.81
N PRO A 269 12.10 -8.16 5.84
CA PRO A 269 11.53 -9.48 6.12
C PRO A 269 10.82 -9.56 7.49
N GLU A 270 11.12 -8.66 8.42
CA GLU A 270 10.39 -8.53 9.67
C GLU A 270 8.89 -8.23 9.50
N VAL A 271 8.46 -7.69 8.35
CA VAL A 271 7.03 -7.52 8.02
C VAL A 271 6.29 -8.86 8.02
N VAL A 272 6.93 -9.92 7.50
CA VAL A 272 6.37 -11.28 7.46
C VAL A 272 6.19 -11.82 8.88
N VAL A 273 7.18 -11.60 9.75
CA VAL A 273 7.12 -12.01 11.17
C VAL A 273 5.96 -11.31 11.86
N ARG A 274 5.88 -9.98 11.76
CA ARG A 274 4.86 -9.18 12.47
C ARG A 274 3.45 -9.50 12.01
N LEU A 275 3.20 -9.52 10.70
CA LEU A 275 1.86 -9.78 10.17
C LEU A 275 1.41 -11.21 10.46
N SER A 276 2.24 -12.21 10.16
CA SER A 276 1.89 -13.63 10.33
C SER A 276 1.68 -14.00 11.79
N THR A 277 2.49 -13.45 12.69
CA THR A 277 2.31 -13.74 14.13
C THR A 277 1.19 -12.93 14.74
N PHE A 278 0.96 -11.67 14.35
CA PHE A 278 -0.20 -10.91 14.81
C PHE A 278 -1.51 -11.61 14.42
N ALA A 279 -1.62 -12.08 13.17
CA ALA A 279 -2.78 -12.79 12.67
C ALA A 279 -3.13 -14.04 13.51
N GLN A 280 -2.12 -14.77 14.00
CA GLN A 280 -2.32 -15.94 14.87
C GLN A 280 -3.03 -15.63 16.18
N TYR A 281 -2.98 -14.39 16.66
CA TYR A 281 -3.62 -14.00 17.92
C TYR A 281 -4.89 -13.18 17.73
N THR A 282 -5.25 -12.80 16.50
CA THR A 282 -6.46 -12.01 16.26
C THR A 282 -7.69 -12.70 16.85
N ALA A 283 -8.51 -11.94 17.59
CA ALA A 283 -9.69 -12.50 18.27
C ALA A 283 -10.77 -12.97 17.29
N HIS A 284 -10.77 -12.40 16.09
CA HIS A 284 -11.62 -12.75 14.96
C HIS A 284 -10.79 -12.67 13.68
N PRO A 285 -11.12 -13.40 12.60
CA PRO A 285 -10.48 -13.23 11.31
C PRO A 285 -10.43 -11.75 10.92
N THR A 286 -9.22 -11.23 10.71
CA THR A 286 -8.94 -9.81 10.52
C THR A 286 -8.05 -9.67 9.30
N ILE A 287 -8.34 -8.72 8.42
CA ILE A 287 -7.44 -8.33 7.33
C ILE A 287 -6.35 -7.44 7.93
N VAL A 288 -5.08 -7.83 7.81
CA VAL A 288 -3.96 -7.14 8.47
C VAL A 288 -2.94 -6.67 7.44
N GLY A 289 -2.80 -5.36 7.28
CA GLY A 289 -1.84 -4.77 6.35
C GLY A 289 -0.65 -4.12 7.03
N ALA A 290 0.46 -4.08 6.29
CA ALA A 290 1.62 -3.28 6.63
C ALA A 290 1.42 -1.82 6.21
N GLN A 291 2.13 -0.92 6.89
CA GLN A 291 2.29 0.46 6.43
C GLN A 291 3.31 0.53 5.28
N MET A 292 3.09 1.47 4.36
CA MET A 292 4.02 1.74 3.27
C MET A 292 4.95 2.91 3.64
N LEU A 293 6.26 2.67 3.56
CA LEU A 293 7.28 3.70 3.61
C LEU A 293 7.70 4.08 2.18
N ASN A 294 8.13 5.32 1.99
CA ASN A 294 8.54 5.86 0.69
C ASN A 294 9.95 5.38 0.31
N LEU A 295 10.13 4.82 -0.89
CA LEU A 295 11.41 4.26 -1.35
C LEU A 295 12.54 5.30 -1.48
N LEU A 296 12.23 6.52 -1.94
CA LEU A 296 13.19 7.62 -2.09
C LEU A 296 13.36 8.42 -0.80
N HIS A 297 12.34 8.44 0.04
CA HIS A 297 12.34 9.12 1.35
C HIS A 297 12.09 8.10 2.46
N PRO A 298 13.10 7.26 2.81
CA PRO A 298 12.90 6.04 3.58
C PRO A 298 12.40 6.24 5.03
N THR A 299 12.44 7.47 5.54
CA THR A 299 11.89 7.82 6.85
C THR A 299 10.41 8.24 6.80
N GLN A 300 9.84 8.41 5.61
CA GLN A 300 8.46 8.89 5.46
C GLN A 300 7.49 7.73 5.30
N VAL A 301 6.50 7.67 6.19
CA VAL A 301 5.33 6.80 6.04
C VAL A 301 4.29 7.50 5.17
N LEU A 302 3.70 6.78 4.22
CA LEU A 302 2.62 7.30 3.37
C LEU A 302 1.43 7.73 4.23
N ALA A 303 0.90 6.81 5.02
CA ALA A 303 -0.16 7.05 5.98
C ALA A 303 -0.12 6.01 7.09
N GLY A 304 -0.48 6.43 8.30
CA GLY A 304 -0.63 5.53 9.44
C GLY A 304 -1.81 4.57 9.28
N ALA A 305 -2.91 5.07 8.70
CA ALA A 305 -4.11 4.33 8.33
C ALA A 305 -4.89 5.14 7.29
N GLU A 306 -5.49 4.48 6.30
CA GLU A 306 -6.22 5.13 5.21
C GLU A 306 -7.71 4.79 5.22
N TYR A 307 -8.53 5.68 4.65
CA TYR A 307 -9.93 5.42 4.34
C TYR A 307 -10.32 5.98 2.97
N ALA A 308 -11.47 5.55 2.46
CA ALA A 308 -12.07 6.04 1.23
C ALA A 308 -13.35 6.83 1.52
N VAL A 309 -13.58 7.87 0.72
CA VAL A 309 -14.85 8.60 0.64
C VAL A 309 -15.53 8.15 -0.65
N LEU A 310 -16.40 7.15 -0.52
CA LEU A 310 -16.96 6.42 -1.64
C LEU A 310 -17.86 7.29 -2.51
N GLU A 311 -18.59 8.23 -1.92
CA GLU A 311 -19.46 9.17 -2.62
C GLU A 311 -18.67 10.21 -3.42
N ASP A 312 -17.44 10.52 -2.99
CA ASP A 312 -16.52 11.42 -3.68
C ASP A 312 -15.61 10.68 -4.67
N LEU A 313 -15.73 9.35 -4.78
CA LEU A 313 -14.91 8.50 -5.63
C LEU A 313 -13.40 8.66 -5.34
N THR A 314 -13.03 8.82 -4.07
CA THR A 314 -11.64 9.04 -3.65
C THR A 314 -11.21 8.08 -2.55
N ASN A 315 -9.97 7.62 -2.62
CA ASN A 315 -9.28 6.81 -1.63
C ASN A 315 -7.95 7.49 -1.23
N GLY A 316 -7.19 6.87 -0.33
CA GLY A 316 -5.91 7.41 0.17
C GLY A 316 -6.09 8.57 1.16
N HIS A 317 -7.27 8.74 1.76
CA HIS A 317 -7.44 9.76 2.80
C HIS A 317 -6.83 9.26 4.10
N VAL A 318 -6.02 10.10 4.74
CA VAL A 318 -5.44 9.80 6.06
C VAL A 318 -6.54 9.78 7.10
N SER A 319 -6.68 8.67 7.81
CA SER A 319 -7.69 8.50 8.86
C SER A 319 -7.51 9.54 9.97
N PRO A 320 -8.60 10.10 10.54
CA PRO A 320 -8.48 11.10 11.60
C PRO A 320 -7.60 10.62 12.77
N GLY A 321 -6.55 11.38 13.09
CA GLY A 321 -5.59 11.05 14.14
C GLY A 321 -4.42 10.16 13.70
N ALA A 322 -4.42 9.62 12.47
CA ALA A 322 -3.24 9.01 11.87
C ALA A 322 -2.30 10.08 11.33
N VAL A 323 -1.04 9.67 11.18
CA VAL A 323 -0.02 10.47 10.50
C VAL A 323 -0.12 10.26 8.99
N GLY A 324 0.27 11.26 8.21
CA GLY A 324 0.28 11.19 6.74
C GLY A 324 1.49 11.92 6.19
N GLU A 325 2.14 11.33 5.18
CA GLU A 325 3.39 11.79 4.55
C GLU A 325 4.35 12.44 5.56
N SER A 326 4.70 11.68 6.60
CA SER A 326 5.42 12.20 7.76
C SER A 326 6.68 11.40 8.04
N ASP A 327 7.76 12.11 8.39
CA ASP A 327 9.00 11.49 8.85
C ASP A 327 8.81 10.87 10.24
N VAL A 328 8.93 9.54 10.36
CA VAL A 328 8.74 8.78 11.62
C VAL A 328 9.98 8.75 12.53
N THR A 329 11.07 9.39 12.11
CA THR A 329 12.26 9.65 12.95
C THR A 329 12.20 11.03 13.60
N ALA A 330 11.35 11.91 13.09
CA ALA A 330 11.22 13.30 13.53
C ALA A 330 10.29 13.48 14.74
N TYR A 331 10.20 14.73 15.20
CA TYR A 331 9.24 15.20 16.19
C TYR A 331 8.10 15.93 15.49
N LEU A 332 6.88 15.77 16.01
CA LEU A 332 5.69 16.49 15.58
C LEU A 332 5.73 17.95 16.08
N PRO A 333 4.93 18.87 15.49
CA PRO A 333 4.91 20.28 15.91
C PRO A 333 4.58 20.54 17.38
N ASP A 334 3.93 19.59 18.05
CA ASP A 334 3.63 19.65 19.49
C ASP A 334 4.79 19.16 20.38
N GLY A 335 5.93 18.81 19.78
CA GLY A 335 7.14 18.33 20.46
C GLY A 335 7.12 16.84 20.81
N THR A 336 6.05 16.11 20.48
CA THR A 336 6.00 14.66 20.67
C THR A 336 6.76 13.93 19.56
N LYS A 337 7.33 12.76 19.85
CA LYS A 337 8.03 11.96 18.83
C LYS A 337 7.01 11.35 17.87
N ASN A 338 7.31 11.33 16.57
CA ASN A 338 6.42 10.74 15.56
C ASN A 338 6.48 9.19 15.54
N VAL A 339 6.04 8.56 16.63
CA VAL A 339 6.02 7.10 16.78
C VAL A 339 4.62 6.51 16.64
N GLN A 340 3.61 7.32 16.33
CA GLN A 340 2.21 6.89 16.15
C GLN A 340 1.58 6.32 17.44
N ASP A 341 1.57 7.09 18.53
CA ASP A 341 1.02 6.64 19.82
C ASP A 341 -0.50 6.42 19.83
N ARG A 342 -1.27 7.08 18.96
CA ARG A 342 -2.71 6.87 18.89
C ARG A 342 -3.04 5.60 18.13
N ARG A 343 -3.95 4.77 18.65
CA ARG A 343 -4.57 3.70 17.86
C ARG A 343 -5.55 4.35 16.88
N VAL A 344 -5.41 4.02 15.61
CA VAL A 344 -6.28 4.53 14.55
C VAL A 344 -6.86 3.36 13.78
N ASP A 345 -8.14 3.46 13.44
CA ASP A 345 -8.84 2.45 12.67
C ASP A 345 -8.72 2.79 11.17
N ALA A 346 -8.39 1.79 10.36
CA ALA A 346 -8.30 1.91 8.91
C ALA A 346 -9.63 1.57 8.25
N GLY A 347 -9.95 2.25 7.14
CA GLY A 347 -11.03 1.87 6.24
C GLY A 347 -10.63 0.71 5.31
N TYR A 348 -9.38 0.70 4.86
CA TYR A 348 -8.80 -0.37 4.04
C TYR A 348 -7.27 -0.41 4.23
N THR A 349 -6.62 -1.42 3.64
CA THR A 349 -5.16 -1.46 3.54
C THR A 349 -4.75 -1.93 2.15
N GLY A 350 -3.69 -1.32 1.61
CA GLY A 350 -3.15 -1.70 0.30
C GLY A 350 -2.50 -3.08 0.30
N TRP A 351 -2.41 -3.67 -0.89
CA TRP A 351 -1.90 -5.03 -1.08
C TRP A 351 -0.37 -5.14 -1.27
N TRP A 352 0.37 -4.03 -1.11
CA TRP A 352 1.83 -4.03 -1.06
C TRP A 352 2.37 -4.98 0.01
N SER A 353 1.67 -5.08 1.15
CA SER A 353 1.79 -6.21 2.07
C SER A 353 0.52 -6.33 2.92
N CYS A 354 -0.29 -7.35 2.65
CA CYS A 354 -1.60 -7.53 3.28
C CYS A 354 -1.92 -9.00 3.53
N LEU A 355 -2.18 -9.34 4.78
CA LEU A 355 -2.56 -10.68 5.20
C LEU A 355 -4.09 -10.82 5.24
N ILE A 356 -4.59 -11.83 4.54
CA ILE A 356 -6.01 -12.17 4.41
C ILE A 356 -6.23 -13.60 4.91
N PRO A 357 -6.98 -13.81 6.01
CA PRO A 357 -7.40 -15.15 6.43
C PRO A 357 -8.29 -15.83 5.39
N VAL A 358 -8.09 -17.13 5.12
CA VAL A 358 -8.92 -17.85 4.13
C VAL A 358 -10.41 -17.86 4.50
N GLU A 359 -10.74 -17.75 5.78
CA GLU A 359 -12.10 -17.64 6.30
C GLU A 359 -12.83 -16.41 5.74
N VAL A 360 -12.10 -15.31 5.54
CA VAL A 360 -12.64 -14.08 4.94
C VAL A 360 -13.09 -14.38 3.51
N THR A 361 -12.20 -14.92 2.67
CA THR A 361 -12.47 -15.24 1.27
C THR A 361 -13.58 -16.28 1.11
N ARG A 362 -13.61 -17.30 1.98
CA ARG A 362 -14.67 -18.32 1.98
C ARG A 362 -16.05 -17.75 2.28
N THR A 363 -16.10 -16.73 3.12
CA THR A 363 -17.36 -16.11 3.56
C THR A 363 -17.86 -15.08 2.56
N MET A 364 -16.97 -14.21 2.05
CA MET A 364 -17.38 -13.05 1.22
C MET A 364 -17.01 -13.14 -0.26
N GLY A 365 -16.44 -14.27 -0.70
CA GLY A 365 -15.97 -14.47 -2.07
C GLY A 365 -14.61 -13.82 -2.36
N TYR A 366 -14.05 -14.13 -3.52
CA TYR A 366 -12.79 -13.59 -4.02
C TYR A 366 -12.89 -12.11 -4.38
N PRO A 367 -11.76 -11.38 -4.52
CA PRO A 367 -11.78 -10.02 -5.03
C PRO A 367 -12.58 -9.86 -6.32
N LEU A 368 -13.11 -8.67 -6.56
CA LEU A 368 -13.73 -8.37 -7.85
C LEU A 368 -12.71 -8.55 -8.99
N PRO A 369 -13.13 -9.03 -10.18
CA PRO A 369 -12.29 -9.20 -11.36
C PRO A 369 -12.01 -7.85 -12.02
N LEU A 370 -11.43 -6.93 -11.25
CA LEU A 370 -10.84 -5.69 -11.72
C LEU A 370 -9.47 -6.02 -12.35
N PHE A 371 -8.94 -5.09 -13.15
CA PHE A 371 -7.58 -5.24 -13.68
C PHE A 371 -6.56 -4.66 -12.69
N PHE A 372 -6.81 -3.46 -12.18
CA PHE A 372 -5.90 -2.72 -11.30
C PHE A 372 -6.64 -1.62 -10.52
N GLN A 373 -6.23 -1.37 -9.27
CA GLN A 373 -6.76 -0.36 -8.33
C GLN A 373 -8.19 -0.60 -7.82
N TRP A 374 -8.43 -0.16 -6.56
CA TRP A 374 -9.69 -0.25 -5.80
C TRP A 374 -10.12 -1.66 -5.40
N ASP A 375 -9.41 -2.69 -5.84
CA ASP A 375 -9.58 -4.07 -5.41
C ASP A 375 -9.31 -4.23 -3.91
N ASP A 376 -8.23 -3.64 -3.41
CA ASP A 376 -7.88 -3.57 -1.99
C ASP A 376 -8.93 -2.82 -1.13
N VAL A 377 -9.39 -1.66 -1.62
CA VAL A 377 -10.42 -0.83 -1.00
C VAL A 377 -11.74 -1.62 -0.95
N GLU A 378 -12.22 -2.10 -2.08
CA GLU A 378 -13.49 -2.82 -2.17
C GLU A 378 -13.49 -4.06 -1.28
N TYR A 379 -12.40 -4.84 -1.29
CA TYR A 379 -12.31 -6.06 -0.49
C TYR A 379 -12.35 -5.78 1.02
N SER A 380 -11.69 -4.71 1.47
CA SER A 380 -11.72 -4.30 2.88
C SER A 380 -13.10 -3.80 3.32
N TYR A 381 -13.75 -2.95 2.50
CA TYR A 381 -15.09 -2.45 2.80
C TYR A 381 -16.15 -3.56 2.75
N ARG A 382 -16.01 -4.52 1.83
CA ARG A 382 -16.82 -5.74 1.82
C ARG A 382 -16.57 -6.56 3.08
N GLY A 383 -15.32 -6.77 3.47
CA GLY A 383 -14.95 -7.45 4.71
C GLY A 383 -15.65 -6.85 5.93
N ARG A 384 -15.62 -5.53 6.05
CA ARG A 384 -16.32 -4.80 7.12
C ARG A 384 -17.83 -5.06 7.13
N ALA A 385 -18.47 -5.13 5.96
CA ALA A 385 -19.90 -5.45 5.86
C ALA A 385 -20.23 -6.89 6.34
N TYR A 386 -19.27 -7.82 6.26
CA TYR A 386 -19.36 -9.17 6.82
C TYR A 386 -18.84 -9.28 8.28
N GLY A 387 -18.44 -8.16 8.89
CA GLY A 387 -17.92 -8.13 10.26
C GLY A 387 -16.43 -8.47 10.41
N PHE A 388 -15.68 -8.56 9.30
CA PHE A 388 -14.23 -8.71 9.33
C PHE A 388 -13.56 -7.34 9.39
N PRO A 389 -12.83 -7.00 10.48
CA PRO A 389 -12.12 -5.74 10.58
C PRO A 389 -10.87 -5.72 9.69
N THR A 390 -10.45 -4.50 9.32
CA THR A 390 -9.16 -4.24 8.69
C THR A 390 -8.26 -3.46 9.64
N VAL A 391 -7.01 -3.90 9.77
CA VAL A 391 -6.00 -3.28 10.63
C VAL A 391 -4.76 -2.95 9.80
N THR A 392 -4.33 -1.70 9.82
CA THR A 392 -2.98 -1.32 9.37
C THR A 392 -2.07 -1.32 10.59
N LEU A 393 -1.09 -2.23 10.66
CA LEU A 393 -0.27 -2.47 11.85
C LEU A 393 0.97 -1.55 11.89
N PRO A 394 1.08 -0.60 12.82
CA PRO A 394 2.26 0.26 12.89
C PRO A 394 3.53 -0.50 13.23
N GLY A 395 4.63 -0.10 12.61
CA GLY A 395 5.92 -0.77 12.73
C GLY A 395 6.03 -2.06 11.91
N ALA A 396 4.95 -2.58 11.33
CA ALA A 396 5.06 -3.51 10.22
C ALA A 396 5.07 -2.68 8.92
N GLY A 397 6.17 -2.72 8.18
CA GLY A 397 6.29 -1.91 6.98
C GLY A 397 7.39 -2.39 6.03
N LEU A 398 7.31 -1.89 4.82
CA LEU A 398 8.26 -2.07 3.73
C LEU A 398 8.37 -0.76 2.96
N TRP A 399 9.37 -0.63 2.09
CA TRP A 399 9.47 0.55 1.22
C TRP A 399 8.97 0.23 -0.18
N HIS A 400 8.21 1.17 -0.74
CA HIS A 400 7.64 1.08 -2.07
C HIS A 400 7.59 2.48 -2.70
N ALA A 401 7.34 2.54 -4.01
CA ALA A 401 7.45 3.76 -4.79
C ALA A 401 6.63 4.93 -4.21
N ASP A 402 7.26 6.09 -4.06
CA ASP A 402 6.70 7.33 -3.53
C ASP A 402 5.50 7.80 -4.35
N PHE A 403 4.29 7.69 -3.79
CA PHE A 403 3.06 8.10 -4.50
C PHE A 403 3.02 9.59 -4.87
N PRO A 404 3.57 10.54 -4.08
CA PRO A 404 3.62 11.95 -4.48
C PRO A 404 4.44 12.21 -5.75
N TRP A 405 5.37 11.30 -6.07
CA TRP A 405 6.22 11.36 -7.25
C TRP A 405 5.63 10.55 -8.42
N LYS A 406 4.55 9.81 -8.20
CA LYS A 406 3.85 9.10 -9.27
C LYS A 406 3.00 10.07 -10.06
N ASP A 407 3.11 9.94 -11.36
CA ASP A 407 2.31 10.70 -12.27
C ASP A 407 0.89 10.13 -12.38
N TRP A 408 -0.09 11.03 -12.26
CA TRP A 408 -1.50 10.72 -12.33
C TRP A 408 -2.09 10.87 -13.74
N ASP A 409 -1.35 11.46 -14.69
CA ASP A 409 -1.79 11.60 -16.09
C ASP A 409 -1.43 10.36 -16.93
N ASP A 410 -2.06 9.24 -16.58
CA ASP A 410 -1.77 7.95 -17.21
C ASP A 410 -3.04 7.11 -17.46
N TRP A 411 -2.90 6.05 -18.26
CA TRP A 411 -4.00 5.15 -18.66
C TRP A 411 -4.71 4.49 -17.47
N HIS A 412 -3.98 4.26 -16.37
CA HIS A 412 -4.54 3.64 -15.17
C HIS A 412 -5.63 4.52 -14.50
N ARG A 413 -5.73 5.82 -14.84
CA ARG A 413 -6.80 6.70 -14.35
C ARG A 413 -8.19 6.25 -14.80
N TYR A 414 -8.30 5.57 -15.96
CA TYR A 414 -9.56 4.95 -16.39
C TYR A 414 -10.03 3.92 -15.36
N PHE A 415 -9.13 3.02 -14.93
CA PHE A 415 -9.44 1.99 -13.95
C PHE A 415 -9.77 2.62 -12.60
N ASN A 416 -9.02 3.62 -12.17
CA ASN A 416 -9.30 4.35 -10.94
C ASN A 416 -10.76 4.85 -10.89
N LEU A 417 -11.20 5.57 -11.92
CA LEU A 417 -12.54 6.16 -11.96
C LEU A 417 -13.64 5.11 -12.09
N ARG A 418 -13.48 4.15 -13.01
CA ARG A 418 -14.45 3.07 -13.22
C ARG A 418 -14.63 2.26 -11.94
N ASN A 419 -13.53 1.84 -11.34
CA ASN A 419 -13.55 0.97 -10.17
C ASN A 419 -13.99 1.73 -8.91
N ALA A 420 -13.71 3.02 -8.79
CA ALA A 420 -14.30 3.87 -7.75
C ALA A 420 -15.83 3.91 -7.85
N MET A 421 -16.39 4.09 -9.06
CA MET A 421 -17.84 4.07 -9.26
C MET A 421 -18.45 2.71 -8.95
N ILE A 422 -17.79 1.60 -9.33
CA ILE A 422 -18.21 0.24 -8.96
C ILE A 422 -18.21 0.09 -7.43
N THR A 423 -17.11 0.44 -6.76
CA THR A 423 -16.99 0.33 -5.30
C THR A 423 -18.04 1.19 -4.57
N SER A 424 -18.25 2.42 -5.05
CA SER A 424 -19.28 3.32 -4.54
C SER A 424 -20.68 2.74 -4.72
N ALA A 425 -20.98 2.15 -5.87
CA ALA A 425 -22.25 1.48 -6.11
C ALA A 425 -22.48 0.29 -5.16
N LEU A 426 -21.43 -0.46 -4.83
CA LEU A 426 -21.54 -1.63 -3.97
C LEU A 426 -21.64 -1.29 -2.47
N HIS A 427 -20.88 -0.30 -2.01
CA HIS A 427 -20.61 -0.09 -0.58
C HIS A 427 -21.10 1.25 -0.02
N SER A 428 -21.85 2.03 -0.81
CA SER A 428 -22.50 3.26 -0.35
C SER A 428 -23.97 3.34 -0.80
N GLY A 429 -24.66 4.41 -0.39
CA GLY A 429 -25.97 4.75 -0.93
C GLY A 429 -25.94 5.13 -2.42
N PHE A 430 -24.75 5.31 -3.00
CA PHE A 430 -24.51 5.75 -4.38
C PHE A 430 -25.35 6.96 -4.78
N PRO A 431 -25.15 8.14 -4.15
CA PRO A 431 -25.93 9.33 -4.43
C PRO A 431 -25.63 9.85 -5.86
N VAL A 432 -26.35 9.33 -6.85
CA VAL A 432 -26.04 9.48 -8.28
C VAL A 432 -25.83 10.94 -8.70
N ARG A 433 -26.64 11.87 -8.19
CA ARG A 433 -26.50 13.31 -8.50
C ARG A 433 -25.20 13.90 -7.97
N HIS A 434 -24.78 13.49 -6.77
CA HIS A 434 -23.52 13.91 -6.17
C HIS A 434 -22.34 13.31 -6.94
N VAL A 435 -22.37 12.01 -7.21
CA VAL A 435 -21.35 11.31 -8.01
C VAL A 435 -21.19 11.95 -9.40
N ALA A 436 -22.31 12.24 -10.08
CA ALA A 436 -22.29 12.92 -11.38
C ALA A 436 -21.76 14.36 -11.29
N ALA A 437 -22.03 15.08 -10.20
CA ALA A 437 -21.48 16.40 -9.96
C ALA A 437 -19.96 16.36 -9.73
N THR A 438 -19.46 15.40 -8.94
CA THR A 438 -18.04 15.15 -8.71
C THR A 438 -17.30 14.84 -10.02
N LEU A 439 -17.84 13.95 -10.84
CA LEU A 439 -17.28 13.62 -12.15
C LEU A 439 -17.35 14.81 -13.13
N GLY A 440 -18.43 15.60 -13.09
CA GLY A 440 -18.57 16.81 -13.91
C GLY A 440 -17.57 17.90 -13.53
N GLU A 441 -17.32 18.09 -12.24
CA GLU A 441 -16.25 18.96 -11.76
C GLU A 441 -14.88 18.45 -12.24
N LEU A 442 -14.58 17.17 -12.05
CA LEU A 442 -13.31 16.58 -12.48
C LEU A 442 -13.09 16.72 -14.00
N LEU A 443 -14.12 16.40 -14.80
CA LEU A 443 -14.09 16.57 -16.26
C LEU A 443 -13.78 18.02 -16.64
N GLY A 444 -14.45 18.99 -16.01
CA GLY A 444 -14.20 20.39 -16.31
C GLY A 444 -12.80 20.85 -15.89
N ARG A 445 -12.24 20.32 -14.80
CA ARG A 445 -10.82 20.54 -14.44
C ARG A 445 -9.90 20.00 -15.53
N TYR A 446 -10.14 18.79 -16.06
CA TYR A 446 -9.34 18.23 -17.15
C TYR A 446 -9.42 19.07 -18.42
N LEU A 447 -10.62 19.48 -18.83
CA LEU A 447 -10.81 20.32 -20.02
C LEU A 447 -10.11 21.68 -19.90
N LEU A 448 -10.22 22.33 -18.74
CA LEU A 448 -9.57 23.62 -18.49
C LEU A 448 -8.04 23.50 -18.35
N SER A 449 -7.56 22.36 -17.86
CA SER A 449 -6.12 22.03 -17.86
C SER A 449 -5.59 21.57 -19.21
N MET A 450 -6.40 21.53 -20.28
CA MET A 450 -6.03 20.98 -21.59
C MET A 450 -5.59 19.50 -21.52
N ASN A 451 -6.07 18.75 -20.53
CA ASN A 451 -5.88 17.30 -20.40
C ASN A 451 -6.98 16.55 -21.17
N TYR A 452 -6.99 16.66 -22.49
CA TYR A 452 -8.05 16.08 -23.31
C TYR A 452 -8.03 14.54 -23.29
N GLY A 453 -6.84 13.93 -23.22
CA GLY A 453 -6.68 12.49 -23.00
C GLY A 453 -7.33 12.01 -21.71
N LEU A 454 -7.16 12.72 -20.59
CA LEU A 454 -7.84 12.40 -19.32
C LEU A 454 -9.34 12.64 -19.37
N ALA A 455 -9.79 13.69 -20.06
CA ALA A 455 -11.23 13.92 -20.27
C ALA A 455 -11.87 12.75 -21.04
N ALA A 456 -11.24 12.27 -22.12
CA ALA A 456 -11.69 11.08 -22.87
C ALA A 456 -11.66 9.82 -21.99
N THR A 457 -10.61 9.65 -21.20
CA THR A 457 -10.44 8.55 -20.24
C THR A 457 -11.58 8.51 -19.21
N LEU A 458 -11.97 9.67 -18.66
CA LEU A 458 -13.10 9.79 -17.73
C LEU A 458 -14.42 9.43 -18.41
N ILE A 459 -14.68 9.96 -19.61
CA ILE A 459 -15.90 9.64 -20.36
C ILE A 459 -16.02 8.13 -20.57
N ARG A 460 -14.94 7.49 -21.04
CA ARG A 460 -14.88 6.03 -21.22
C ARG A 460 -15.11 5.26 -19.92
N ALA A 461 -14.56 5.72 -18.80
CA ALA A 461 -14.78 5.10 -17.50
C ALA A 461 -16.26 5.12 -17.07
N VAL A 462 -16.96 6.25 -17.30
CA VAL A 462 -18.40 6.37 -17.01
C VAL A 462 -19.23 5.53 -17.97
N GLU A 463 -18.88 5.49 -19.25
CA GLU A 463 -19.55 4.64 -20.24
C GLU A 463 -19.48 3.15 -19.86
N ASP A 464 -18.29 2.67 -19.48
CA ASP A 464 -18.08 1.26 -19.11
C ASP A 464 -18.74 0.93 -17.76
N PHE A 465 -18.78 1.85 -16.80
CA PHE A 465 -19.60 1.68 -15.59
C PHE A 465 -21.09 1.54 -15.94
N LEU A 466 -21.61 2.37 -16.84
CA LEU A 466 -23.01 2.36 -17.30
C LEU A 466 -23.38 1.15 -18.16
N ALA A 467 -22.41 0.53 -18.83
CA ALA A 467 -22.63 -0.71 -19.57
C ALA A 467 -23.02 -1.86 -18.62
N GLY A 468 -22.45 -1.87 -17.41
CA GLY A 468 -22.77 -2.83 -16.34
C GLY A 468 -21.72 -3.90 -16.14
N PRO A 469 -22.01 -4.92 -15.30
CA PRO A 469 -21.02 -5.90 -14.82
C PRO A 469 -20.33 -6.74 -15.90
N GLU A 470 -20.94 -6.85 -17.08
CA GLU A 470 -20.43 -7.63 -18.21
C GLU A 470 -19.11 -7.05 -18.74
N VAL A 471 -18.78 -5.79 -18.45
CA VAL A 471 -17.47 -5.20 -18.80
C VAL A 471 -16.30 -5.82 -18.07
N LEU A 472 -16.54 -6.63 -17.03
CA LEU A 472 -15.50 -7.38 -16.31
C LEU A 472 -15.38 -8.84 -16.77
N HIS A 473 -16.07 -9.24 -17.84
CA HIS A 473 -16.08 -10.64 -18.30
C HIS A 473 -14.68 -11.20 -18.61
N ASP A 474 -13.72 -10.38 -19.02
CA ASP A 474 -12.35 -10.74 -19.35
C ASP A 474 -11.33 -10.30 -18.28
N GLY A 475 -11.80 -9.80 -17.12
CA GLY A 475 -10.93 -9.21 -16.10
C GLY A 475 -10.35 -7.84 -16.48
N GLY A 476 -10.85 -7.19 -17.55
CA GLY A 476 -10.42 -5.87 -17.98
C GLY A 476 -9.17 -5.83 -18.88
N VAL A 477 -8.79 -6.97 -19.47
CA VAL A 477 -7.64 -7.07 -20.39
C VAL A 477 -7.87 -6.23 -21.64
N ASP A 478 -9.01 -6.40 -22.31
CA ASP A 478 -9.40 -5.64 -23.50
C ASP A 478 -9.53 -4.14 -23.19
N ALA A 479 -9.99 -3.81 -21.98
CA ALA A 479 -10.10 -2.43 -21.53
C ALA A 479 -8.73 -1.73 -21.48
N THR A 480 -7.68 -2.45 -21.06
CA THR A 480 -6.30 -1.92 -21.03
C THR A 480 -5.77 -1.60 -22.42
N ALA A 481 -5.94 -2.52 -23.38
CA ALA A 481 -5.52 -2.29 -24.76
C ALA A 481 -6.30 -1.13 -25.41
N ARG A 482 -7.62 -1.11 -25.22
CA ARG A 482 -8.52 -0.07 -25.74
C ARG A 482 -8.16 1.31 -25.20
N ILE A 483 -7.99 1.46 -23.89
CA ILE A 483 -7.74 2.78 -23.30
C ILE A 483 -6.39 3.36 -23.72
N ARG A 484 -5.36 2.52 -23.88
CA ARG A 484 -4.05 2.95 -24.38
C ARG A 484 -4.15 3.47 -25.82
N ALA A 485 -4.87 2.75 -26.69
CA ALA A 485 -5.09 3.17 -28.07
C ALA A 485 -5.95 4.44 -28.18
N GLU A 486 -6.98 4.59 -27.35
CA GLU A 486 -7.78 5.82 -27.29
C GLU A 486 -6.94 7.01 -26.83
N ARG A 487 -6.09 6.83 -25.82
CA ARG A 487 -5.21 7.89 -25.28
C ARG A 487 -4.12 8.31 -26.25
N SER A 488 -3.59 7.41 -27.09
CA SER A 488 -2.53 7.76 -28.04
C SER A 488 -2.97 8.76 -29.12
N ALA A 489 -4.28 8.99 -29.29
CA ALA A 489 -4.80 10.05 -30.18
C ALA A 489 -4.58 11.48 -29.61
N TYR A 490 -4.13 11.60 -28.37
CA TYR A 490 -3.94 12.84 -27.63
C TYR A 490 -2.45 13.08 -27.41
N GLY A 491 -1.87 14.00 -28.18
CA GLY A 491 -0.43 14.29 -28.14
C GLY A 491 0.07 14.73 -26.77
N GLU A 492 -0.77 15.38 -25.96
CA GLU A 492 -0.42 15.80 -24.61
C GLU A 492 -0.23 14.64 -23.62
N THR A 493 -0.60 13.40 -24.00
CA THR A 493 -0.38 12.22 -23.14
C THR A 493 1.06 11.70 -23.20
N VAL A 494 1.82 12.11 -24.22
CA VAL A 494 3.19 11.66 -24.45
C VAL A 494 4.16 12.46 -23.57
N MET A 495 5.00 11.74 -22.82
CA MET A 495 6.10 12.31 -22.07
C MET A 495 7.27 12.59 -22.99
N HIS A 496 7.87 13.77 -22.87
CA HIS A 496 9.06 14.16 -23.61
C HIS A 496 10.19 14.54 -22.64
N PRO A 497 11.46 14.17 -22.94
CA PRO A 497 12.60 14.86 -22.39
C PRO A 497 12.46 16.37 -22.66
N ILE A 498 12.85 17.21 -21.70
CA ILE A 498 12.69 18.67 -21.86
C ILE A 498 13.40 19.23 -23.10
N SER A 499 14.52 18.63 -23.50
CA SER A 499 15.29 19.00 -24.70
C SER A 499 14.58 18.66 -26.02
N GLU A 500 13.60 17.75 -25.98
CA GLU A 500 12.89 17.22 -27.15
C GLU A 500 11.40 17.60 -27.15
N ALA A 501 10.98 18.44 -26.19
CA ALA A 501 9.60 18.85 -26.05
C ALA A 501 9.08 19.52 -27.34
N PRO A 502 8.01 19.00 -27.97
CA PRO A 502 7.54 19.49 -29.25
C PRO A 502 7.21 20.98 -29.24
N ALA A 503 7.67 21.67 -30.30
CA ALA A 503 7.28 23.03 -30.63
C ALA A 503 7.51 24.07 -29.50
N LEU A 504 8.48 23.79 -28.62
CA LEU A 504 8.89 24.68 -27.55
C LEU A 504 10.42 24.83 -27.64
N GLY A 505 10.90 25.93 -28.23
CA GLY A 505 12.33 26.23 -28.21
C GLY A 505 12.78 26.39 -26.75
N THR A 506 13.76 25.62 -26.29
CA THR A 506 14.22 25.62 -24.88
C THR A 506 14.65 27.01 -24.38
N ALA A 507 15.12 27.90 -25.26
CA ALA A 507 15.44 29.29 -24.95
C ALA A 507 14.21 30.22 -24.77
N GLN A 508 13.01 29.76 -25.09
CA GLN A 508 11.77 30.56 -25.18
C GLN A 508 10.69 30.13 -24.17
N MET A 509 11.01 29.26 -23.21
CA MET A 509 10.06 28.78 -22.20
C MET A 509 10.27 29.47 -20.84
N PRO A 510 9.64 30.62 -20.57
CA PRO A 510 9.69 31.17 -19.22
C PRO A 510 8.97 30.21 -18.25
N VAL A 511 9.62 29.95 -17.12
CA VAL A 511 8.94 29.33 -15.98
C VAL A 511 7.90 30.32 -15.46
N VAL A 512 6.63 29.94 -15.50
CA VAL A 512 5.54 30.76 -15.00
C VAL A 512 5.02 30.14 -13.71
N ARG A 513 5.20 30.87 -12.61
CA ARG A 513 4.79 30.43 -11.27
C ARG A 513 3.31 30.66 -11.03
N ALA A 514 2.68 29.74 -10.31
CA ALA A 514 1.30 29.89 -9.91
C ALA A 514 1.18 31.04 -8.91
N GLY A 515 0.17 31.90 -9.08
CA GLY A 515 -0.29 32.75 -7.99
C GLY A 515 -0.97 31.94 -6.89
N GLY A 516 -1.31 32.59 -5.78
CA GLY A 516 -2.06 31.95 -4.69
C GLY A 516 -3.40 31.34 -5.13
N LYS A 517 -3.89 30.36 -4.37
CA LYS A 517 -5.18 29.69 -4.61
C LYS A 517 -6.31 30.74 -4.69
N PRO A 518 -7.11 30.76 -5.77
CA PRO A 518 -8.17 31.76 -5.92
C PRO A 518 -9.25 31.63 -4.85
N THR A 519 -9.67 32.77 -4.29
CA THR A 519 -10.75 32.84 -3.27
C THR A 519 -12.15 32.70 -3.87
N ARG A 520 -12.37 33.19 -5.10
CA ARG A 520 -13.67 33.12 -5.82
C ARG A 520 -13.66 32.04 -6.90
N MET A 521 -13.57 30.78 -6.50
CA MET A 521 -13.33 29.65 -7.42
C MET A 521 -14.37 29.56 -8.56
N LYS A 522 -15.66 29.76 -8.27
CA LYS A 522 -16.73 29.72 -9.29
C LYS A 522 -16.58 30.82 -10.35
N ALA A 523 -16.20 32.04 -9.94
CA ALA A 523 -15.98 33.15 -10.86
C ALA A 523 -14.73 32.92 -11.73
N VAL A 524 -13.67 32.36 -11.14
CA VAL A 524 -12.47 31.96 -11.88
C VAL A 524 -12.80 30.87 -12.89
N TRP A 525 -13.61 29.89 -12.52
CA TRP A 525 -14.07 28.84 -13.42
C TRP A 525 -14.75 29.40 -14.67
N ALA A 526 -15.76 30.25 -14.49
CA ALA A 526 -16.45 30.91 -15.58
C ALA A 526 -15.50 31.75 -16.46
N LYS A 527 -14.59 32.52 -15.82
CA LYS A 527 -13.56 33.29 -16.53
C LYS A 527 -12.67 32.39 -17.38
N ARG A 528 -12.19 31.26 -16.84
CA ARG A 528 -11.32 30.32 -17.57
C ARG A 528 -12.03 29.67 -18.75
N ILE A 529 -13.30 29.31 -18.61
CA ILE A 529 -14.11 28.81 -19.75
C ILE A 529 -14.12 29.85 -20.87
N VAL A 530 -14.45 31.11 -20.56
CA VAL A 530 -14.50 32.18 -21.59
C VAL A 530 -13.13 32.37 -22.24
N GLN A 531 -12.04 32.40 -21.46
CA GLN A 531 -10.69 32.54 -21.99
C GLN A 531 -10.30 31.38 -22.91
N GLN A 532 -10.54 30.14 -22.49
CA GLN A 532 -10.19 28.94 -23.27
C GLN A 532 -11.02 28.79 -24.55
N VAL A 533 -12.31 29.17 -24.51
CA VAL A 533 -13.17 29.14 -25.70
C VAL A 533 -12.81 30.26 -26.67
N THR A 534 -12.51 31.47 -26.18
CA THR A 534 -12.20 32.64 -27.04
C THR A 534 -10.75 32.72 -27.49
N GLY A 535 -9.84 31.96 -26.86
CA GLY A 535 -8.39 32.08 -27.06
C GLY A 535 -7.78 33.35 -26.46
N ARG A 536 -8.54 34.13 -25.69
CA ARG A 536 -8.02 35.34 -25.01
C ARG A 536 -7.36 34.98 -23.69
N VAL A 537 -6.28 34.22 -23.78
CA VAL A 537 -5.48 33.75 -22.65
C VAL A 537 -4.27 34.67 -22.40
N PRO A 538 -3.81 34.85 -21.15
CA PRO A 538 -2.70 35.76 -20.86
C PRO A 538 -1.31 35.28 -21.33
N PHE A 539 -1.11 33.98 -21.48
CA PHE A 539 0.19 33.41 -21.86
C PHE A 539 0.04 32.58 -23.14
N HIS A 540 0.87 32.84 -24.14
CA HIS A 540 0.92 31.99 -25.33
C HIS A 540 1.63 30.66 -25.05
N GLU A 541 2.81 30.72 -24.42
CA GLU A 541 3.63 29.55 -24.08
C GLU A 541 4.24 29.68 -22.67
N GLY A 542 4.62 28.56 -22.05
CA GLY A 542 5.32 28.57 -20.77
C GLY A 542 5.63 27.19 -20.21
N LEU A 543 6.42 27.15 -19.13
CA LEU A 543 6.73 25.94 -18.34
C LEU A 543 6.11 26.07 -16.94
N VAL A 544 5.40 25.03 -16.49
CA VAL A 544 4.76 24.96 -15.18
C VAL A 544 5.21 23.69 -14.46
N GLY A 545 5.68 23.82 -13.22
CA GLY A 545 6.02 22.66 -12.39
C GLY A 545 4.78 21.85 -12.01
N SER A 546 4.96 20.53 -11.77
CA SER A 546 3.88 19.60 -11.42
C SER A 546 3.00 20.11 -10.26
N GLY A 547 3.63 20.57 -9.17
CA GLY A 547 2.94 21.10 -7.98
C GLY A 547 2.16 22.41 -8.21
N GLU A 548 2.42 23.11 -9.32
CA GLU A 548 1.77 24.37 -9.69
C GLU A 548 0.76 24.20 -10.84
N ALA A 549 0.62 22.98 -11.36
CA ALA A 549 -0.18 22.65 -12.55
C ALA A 549 -1.70 22.56 -12.28
N HIS A 550 -2.22 23.46 -11.46
CA HIS A 550 -3.65 23.55 -11.16
C HIS A 550 -4.45 24.00 -12.38
N TRP A 551 -5.70 23.54 -12.53
CA TRP A 551 -6.55 23.90 -13.67
C TRP A 551 -6.76 25.41 -13.83
N TRP A 552 -6.84 26.17 -12.73
CA TRP A 552 -7.01 27.63 -12.80
C TRP A 552 -5.75 28.37 -13.26
N HIS A 553 -4.60 27.72 -13.15
CA HIS A 553 -3.30 28.24 -13.58
C HIS A 553 -3.01 27.81 -15.01
N VAL A 554 -3.09 26.51 -15.31
CA VAL A 554 -2.88 25.94 -16.65
C VAL A 554 -3.86 26.50 -17.68
N ALA A 555 -5.10 26.82 -17.29
CA ALA A 555 -6.07 27.46 -18.19
C ALA A 555 -5.71 28.90 -18.60
N LEU A 556 -4.57 29.45 -18.15
CA LEU A 556 -4.06 30.75 -18.58
C LEU A 556 -3.19 30.68 -19.84
N PHE A 557 -2.94 29.48 -20.36
CA PHE A 557 -2.00 29.24 -21.46
C PHE A 557 -2.74 28.80 -22.73
N ASP A 558 -2.19 29.15 -23.90
CA ASP A 558 -2.52 28.52 -25.19
C ASP A 558 -1.75 27.21 -25.36
N ARG A 559 -0.48 27.18 -24.93
CA ARG A 559 0.37 26.00 -24.88
C ARG A 559 1.23 26.04 -23.62
N VAL A 560 1.48 24.90 -23.00
CA VAL A 560 2.29 24.83 -21.78
C VAL A 560 2.95 23.46 -21.64
N ALA A 561 4.24 23.46 -21.32
CA ALA A 561 4.88 22.25 -20.82
C ALA A 561 4.62 22.14 -19.33
N VAL A 562 4.16 20.97 -18.91
CA VAL A 562 3.96 20.65 -17.49
C VAL A 562 4.97 19.59 -17.10
N THR A 563 5.80 19.90 -16.11
CA THR A 563 6.75 18.96 -15.55
C THR A 563 6.02 17.76 -14.94
N ASP A 564 6.59 16.59 -15.16
CA ASP A 564 6.15 15.36 -14.51
C ASP A 564 6.35 15.40 -12.98
N ALA A 565 5.53 14.67 -12.23
CA ALA A 565 5.68 14.57 -10.77
C ALA A 565 7.06 14.01 -10.38
N GLY A 566 7.54 12.99 -11.09
CA GLY A 566 8.86 12.40 -10.90
C GLY A 566 10.00 13.19 -11.55
N GLN A 567 9.70 14.36 -12.15
CA GLN A 567 10.66 15.25 -12.82
C GLN A 567 11.44 14.61 -13.98
N ALA A 568 11.01 13.44 -14.48
CA ALA A 568 11.68 12.73 -15.56
C ALA A 568 11.50 13.39 -16.94
N GLY A 569 10.51 14.26 -17.09
CA GLY A 569 10.21 14.93 -18.35
C GLY A 569 9.07 15.94 -18.24
N VAL A 570 8.53 16.30 -19.40
CA VAL A 570 7.38 17.19 -19.53
C VAL A 570 6.32 16.61 -20.46
N ARG A 571 5.06 16.97 -20.20
CA ARG A 571 3.96 16.83 -21.17
C ARG A 571 3.59 18.18 -21.74
N VAL A 572 3.47 18.26 -23.06
CA VAL A 572 3.11 19.49 -23.75
C VAL A 572 1.60 19.52 -23.97
N ARG A 573 0.93 20.44 -23.29
CA ARG A 573 -0.51 20.65 -23.39
C ARG A 573 -0.77 21.82 -24.31
N GLN A 574 -1.72 21.64 -25.24
CA GLN A 574 -2.07 22.68 -26.21
C GLN A 574 -3.58 22.83 -26.29
N ARG A 575 -4.04 24.08 -26.30
CA ARG A 575 -5.44 24.43 -26.43
C ARG A 575 -5.96 24.02 -27.79
N ASP A 576 -7.03 23.23 -27.76
CA ASP A 576 -7.77 22.82 -28.95
C ASP A 576 -9.27 23.05 -28.68
N PRO A 577 -9.85 24.17 -29.17
CA PRO A 577 -11.24 24.50 -28.90
C PRO A 577 -12.24 23.50 -29.50
N GLU A 578 -11.88 22.78 -30.57
CA GLU A 578 -12.77 21.77 -31.16
C GLU A 578 -12.76 20.48 -30.34
N ARG A 579 -11.60 20.05 -29.83
CA ARG A 579 -11.51 18.96 -28.84
C ARG A 579 -12.25 19.31 -27.56
N LEU A 580 -12.05 20.52 -27.04
CA LEU A 580 -12.72 21.00 -25.83
C LEU A 580 -14.25 20.94 -25.97
N LYS A 581 -14.80 21.49 -27.06
CA LYS A 581 -16.26 21.46 -27.32
C LYS A 581 -16.79 20.04 -27.44
N ARG A 582 -16.11 19.19 -28.22
CA ARG A 582 -16.52 17.80 -28.45
C ARG A 582 -16.54 17.01 -27.15
N LEU A 583 -15.44 16.98 -26.41
CA LEU A 583 -15.32 16.26 -25.14
C LEU A 583 -16.25 16.84 -24.06
N GLY A 584 -16.46 18.16 -24.04
CA GLY A 584 -17.43 18.78 -23.16
C GLY A 584 -18.87 18.32 -23.44
N ARG A 585 -19.26 18.23 -24.72
CA ARG A 585 -20.58 17.72 -25.13
C ARG A 585 -20.75 16.24 -24.81
N ASP A 586 -19.76 15.43 -25.16
CA ASP A 586 -19.80 13.99 -24.96
C ASP A 586 -19.81 13.64 -23.46
N GLY A 587 -19.02 14.38 -22.66
CA GLY A 587 -19.03 14.31 -21.21
C GLY A 587 -20.37 14.73 -20.59
N ALA A 588 -20.97 15.84 -21.05
CA ALA A 588 -22.30 16.23 -20.58
C ALA A 588 -23.37 15.16 -20.89
N LYS A 589 -23.29 14.55 -22.07
CA LYS A 589 -24.19 13.46 -22.49
C LYS A 589 -24.04 12.23 -21.59
N VAL A 590 -22.83 11.77 -21.31
CA VAL A 590 -22.62 10.58 -20.46
C VAL A 590 -22.99 10.85 -19.00
N LEU A 591 -22.72 12.05 -18.47
CA LEU A 591 -23.10 12.41 -17.11
C LEU A 591 -24.62 12.55 -16.94
N TRP A 592 -25.32 13.07 -17.96
CA TRP A 592 -26.77 13.07 -17.97
C TRP A 592 -27.34 11.64 -17.99
N ARG A 593 -26.72 10.76 -18.77
CA ARG A 593 -27.06 9.33 -18.78
C ARG A 593 -26.84 8.71 -17.40
N LEU A 594 -25.73 9.02 -16.74
CA LEU A 594 -25.45 8.60 -15.37
C LEU A 594 -26.54 9.05 -14.39
N VAL A 595 -26.97 10.31 -14.46
CA VAL A 595 -28.08 10.81 -13.62
C VAL A 595 -29.39 10.07 -13.86
N ARG A 596 -29.66 9.61 -15.09
CA ARG A 596 -30.90 8.92 -15.44
C ARG A 596 -30.90 7.42 -15.15
N GLU A 597 -29.77 6.77 -15.38
CA GLU A 597 -29.65 5.31 -15.38
C GLU A 597 -28.87 4.77 -14.17
N GLY A 598 -28.17 5.65 -13.44
CA GLY A 598 -27.19 5.28 -12.41
C GLY A 598 -27.72 4.40 -11.30
N ASP A 599 -28.95 4.64 -10.81
CA ASP A 599 -29.56 3.83 -9.76
C ASP A 599 -29.81 2.38 -10.24
N GLY A 600 -30.32 2.24 -11.46
CA GLY A 600 -30.56 0.93 -12.08
C GLY A 600 -29.26 0.19 -12.38
N VAL A 601 -28.23 0.90 -12.82
CA VAL A 601 -26.89 0.35 -13.05
C VAL A 601 -26.25 -0.09 -11.72
N ALA A 602 -26.35 0.71 -10.66
CA ALA A 602 -25.85 0.34 -9.33
C ALA A 602 -26.53 -0.93 -8.81
N ALA A 603 -27.85 -1.08 -9.02
CA ALA A 603 -28.57 -2.31 -8.70
C ALA A 603 -28.05 -3.53 -9.49
N ARG A 604 -27.74 -3.37 -10.79
CA ARG A 604 -27.12 -4.45 -11.59
C ARG A 604 -25.75 -4.87 -11.05
N TRP A 605 -24.91 -3.91 -10.66
CA TRP A 605 -23.60 -4.21 -10.05
C TRP A 605 -23.74 -5.00 -8.74
N ARG A 606 -24.65 -4.58 -7.85
CA ARG A 606 -24.94 -5.32 -6.60
C ARG A 606 -25.46 -6.73 -6.87
N ALA A 607 -26.36 -6.88 -7.83
CA ALA A 607 -26.94 -8.18 -8.19
C ALA A 607 -25.88 -9.16 -8.75
N ALA A 608 -24.89 -8.66 -9.49
CA ALA A 608 -23.84 -9.48 -10.08
C ALA A 608 -22.70 -9.83 -9.11
N THR A 609 -22.62 -9.20 -7.94
CA THR A 609 -21.49 -9.38 -7.00
C THR A 609 -21.24 -10.86 -6.62
N PRO A 610 -22.26 -11.68 -6.31
CA PRO A 610 -22.03 -13.10 -5.98
C PRO A 610 -21.42 -13.91 -7.14
N GLU A 611 -21.76 -13.58 -8.38
CA GLU A 611 -21.18 -14.22 -9.57
C GLU A 611 -19.74 -13.74 -9.79
N LEU A 612 -19.52 -12.42 -9.77
CA LEU A 612 -18.21 -11.80 -10.03
C LEU A 612 -17.14 -12.27 -9.04
N THR A 613 -17.51 -12.42 -7.76
CA THR A 613 -16.62 -12.84 -6.67
C THR A 613 -16.56 -14.36 -6.50
N GLY A 614 -17.37 -15.11 -7.26
CA GLY A 614 -17.46 -16.55 -7.19
C GLY A 614 -16.20 -17.26 -7.71
N ALA A 615 -15.86 -18.40 -7.11
CA ALA A 615 -14.72 -19.21 -7.54
C ALA A 615 -14.82 -19.63 -9.02
N GLY A 616 -16.03 -19.94 -9.50
CA GLY A 616 -16.27 -20.34 -10.89
C GLY A 616 -15.92 -19.24 -11.91
N ASN A 617 -16.22 -17.98 -11.59
CA ASN A 617 -15.87 -16.86 -12.45
C ASN A 617 -14.34 -16.69 -12.56
N TRP A 618 -13.63 -16.79 -11.44
CA TRP A 618 -12.18 -16.72 -11.43
C TRP A 618 -11.50 -17.91 -12.11
N ARG A 619 -11.99 -19.14 -11.90
CA ARG A 619 -11.50 -20.32 -12.63
C ARG A 619 -11.62 -20.17 -14.14
N ARG A 620 -12.74 -19.61 -14.62
CA ARG A 620 -12.93 -19.26 -16.03
C ARG A 620 -11.88 -18.25 -16.51
N LEU A 621 -11.62 -17.18 -15.76
CA LEU A 621 -10.61 -16.17 -16.11
C LEU A 621 -9.18 -16.74 -16.12
N PHE A 622 -8.87 -17.64 -15.19
CA PHE A 622 -7.57 -18.32 -15.14
C PHE A 622 -7.40 -19.40 -16.22
N GLY A 623 -8.49 -19.81 -16.89
CA GLY A 623 -8.49 -20.92 -17.83
C GLY A 623 -8.26 -22.28 -17.18
N ILE A 624 -8.69 -22.46 -15.92
CA ILE A 624 -8.57 -23.71 -15.17
C ILE A 624 -9.96 -24.32 -14.91
N GLY A 625 -10.12 -25.63 -15.16
CA GLY A 625 -11.37 -26.39 -14.99
C GLY A 625 -11.60 -26.90 -13.58
#